data_AF-A0A0M3QYG1-F1
#
_entry.id   AF-A0A0M3QYG1-F1
#
_cell.length_a   1.000
_cell.length_b   1.000
_cell.length_c   1.000
_cell.angle_alpha   90.00
_cell.angle_beta   90.00
_cell.angle_gamma   90.00
#
_symmetry.space_group_name_H-M   'P 1'
#
loop_
_entity.id
_entity.type
_entity.pdbx_description
1 polymer ?
#
loop_
_entity_poly.entity_id
_entity_poly.type
_entity_poly.pdbx_seq_one_letter_code
_entity_poly.pdbx_strand_id
1 'polypeptide(L)'
;MLRSVSRILRFNYGQMLAVPSINLVNINSKDTPNIAYNVSLKAMLSTSQVALKYERKSNKATEDLDSDDELDAEFKDERDSKVIKTNVNSLRADLLLKSGLGMARNKVELNFYESKIRVNGKKLQKKSVQLQVGDEIDVIRGFSQTNPSHLVVARVVILSAGEREDGLNVHLRRYKSMLIENYAGANSYKSSEHTVH
;
A
#
# COMPACT_ATOMS: atom_id res chain seq x y z
N MET A 1 -0.96 -61.51 6.98
CA MET A 1 -0.87 -61.26 8.43
C MET A 1 -1.07 -59.76 8.68
N LEU A 2 -2.29 -59.37 9.06
CA LEU A 2 -2.67 -57.98 9.35
C LEU A 2 -2.65 -57.76 10.86
N ARG A 3 -1.96 -56.71 11.32
CA ARG A 3 -1.88 -56.34 12.75
C ARG A 3 -2.72 -55.10 13.03
N SER A 4 -3.74 -55.35 13.85
CA SER A 4 -4.15 -54.61 15.05
C SER A 4 -4.65 -53.16 14.97
N VAL A 5 -5.91 -53.06 15.41
CA VAL A 5 -6.70 -51.90 15.85
C VAL A 5 -6.18 -51.36 17.19
N SER A 6 -6.28 -50.05 17.46
CA SER A 6 -6.64 -49.51 18.80
C SER A 6 -6.95 -48.00 18.84
N ARG A 7 -8.19 -47.72 19.26
CA ARG A 7 -8.67 -46.68 20.20
C ARG A 7 -8.59 -45.19 19.81
N ILE A 8 -9.76 -44.66 19.44
CA ILE A 8 -10.11 -43.23 19.50
C ILE A 8 -10.67 -42.94 20.90
N LEU A 9 -10.01 -42.05 21.65
CA LEU A 9 -10.50 -41.52 22.92
C LEU A 9 -11.45 -40.34 22.66
N ARG A 10 -12.61 -40.41 23.30
CA ARG A 10 -13.61 -39.33 23.37
C ARG A 10 -13.25 -38.42 24.56
N PHE A 11 -13.25 -37.11 24.35
CA PHE A 11 -13.28 -36.13 25.44
C PHE A 11 -14.51 -35.23 25.30
N ASN A 12 -15.40 -35.35 26.28
CA ASN A 12 -16.44 -34.39 26.60
C ASN A 12 -15.79 -33.20 27.31
N TYR A 13 -16.07 -31.98 26.88
CA TYR A 13 -16.04 -30.80 27.75
C TYR A 13 -17.20 -29.90 27.39
N GLY A 14 -18.22 -29.91 28.27
CA GLY A 14 -19.20 -28.85 28.34
C GLY A 14 -18.58 -27.62 28.99
N GLN A 15 -18.87 -26.46 28.42
CA GLN A 15 -19.01 -25.20 29.14
C GLN A 15 -19.84 -24.27 28.25
N MET A 16 -21.07 -24.05 28.68
CA MET A 16 -22.00 -23.08 28.10
C MET A 16 -21.54 -21.68 28.52
N LEU A 17 -21.16 -20.84 27.56
CA LEU A 17 -21.07 -19.40 27.79
C LEU A 17 -22.39 -18.76 27.35
N ALA A 18 -23.10 -18.20 28.33
CA ALA A 18 -24.34 -17.48 28.14
C ALA A 18 -24.10 -16.22 27.29
N VAL A 19 -24.83 -16.10 26.19
CA VAL A 19 -24.84 -14.90 25.35
C VAL A 19 -25.83 -13.91 25.97
N PRO A 20 -25.43 -12.67 26.32
CA PRO A 20 -26.40 -11.66 26.74
C PRO A 20 -27.24 -11.25 25.54
N SER A 21 -28.53 -11.58 25.60
CA SER A 21 -29.58 -11.13 24.70
C SER A 21 -29.67 -9.60 24.71
N ILE A 22 -29.29 -8.98 23.59
CA ILE A 22 -29.44 -7.54 23.38
C ILE A 22 -30.90 -7.30 22.97
N ASN A 23 -31.70 -6.72 23.86
CA ASN A 23 -33.05 -6.27 23.55
C ASN A 23 -32.97 -5.06 22.61
N LEU A 24 -33.35 -5.25 21.35
CA LEU A 24 -33.63 -4.16 20.41
C LEU A 24 -35.01 -3.59 20.75
N VAL A 25 -35.03 -2.43 21.41
CA VAL A 25 -36.26 -1.64 21.57
C VAL A 25 -36.59 -1.01 20.21
N ASN A 26 -37.72 -1.46 19.68
CA ASN A 26 -38.43 -0.98 18.51
C ASN A 26 -38.82 0.51 18.70
N ILE A 27 -38.33 1.41 17.85
CA ILE A 27 -38.76 2.81 17.82
C ILE A 27 -39.58 3.00 16.55
N ASN A 28 -40.90 3.08 16.71
CA ASN A 28 -41.81 3.42 15.62
C ASN A 28 -42.97 4.28 16.17
N SER A 29 -42.87 5.60 15.99
CA SER A 29 -43.95 6.62 15.99
C SER A 29 -43.27 8.00 15.96
N LYS A 30 -43.24 8.72 14.83
CA LYS A 30 -44.23 9.72 14.40
C LYS A 30 -44.64 10.72 15.51
N ASP A 31 -44.28 11.98 15.23
CA ASP A 31 -44.95 13.25 15.61
C ASP A 31 -44.52 14.03 16.89
N THR A 32 -43.98 15.24 16.62
CA THR A 32 -44.05 16.53 17.37
C THR A 32 -43.01 16.90 18.47
N PRO A 33 -42.77 18.22 18.69
CA PRO A 33 -41.46 18.75 19.11
C PRO A 33 -41.37 19.26 20.57
N ASN A 34 -40.12 19.31 21.04
CA ASN A 34 -39.53 20.32 21.93
C ASN A 34 -40.23 20.58 23.28
N ILE A 35 -39.80 19.87 24.33
CA ILE A 35 -39.80 20.43 25.69
C ILE A 35 -38.54 19.98 26.44
N ALA A 36 -37.72 20.97 26.80
CA ALA A 36 -36.59 20.82 27.70
C ALA A 36 -37.08 20.66 29.15
N TYR A 37 -36.67 19.58 29.81
CA TYR A 37 -36.70 19.46 31.26
C TYR A 37 -35.32 19.05 31.76
N ASN A 38 -34.65 20.02 32.39
CA ASN A 38 -33.39 19.84 33.10
C ASN A 38 -33.62 18.95 34.32
N VAL A 39 -33.13 17.71 34.26
CA VAL A 39 -33.04 16.83 35.42
C VAL A 39 -31.57 16.76 35.83
N SER A 40 -31.23 17.60 36.80
CA SER A 40 -29.96 17.58 37.52
C SER A 40 -29.89 16.32 38.38
N LEU A 41 -29.14 15.32 37.93
CA LEU A 41 -28.77 14.18 38.76
C LEU A 41 -27.26 14.21 38.97
N LYS A 42 -26.88 14.60 40.20
CA LYS A 42 -25.52 14.56 40.73
C LYS A 42 -25.00 13.12 40.69
N ALA A 43 -24.12 12.81 39.74
CA ALA A 43 -23.42 11.54 39.72
C ALA A 43 -22.27 11.58 40.75
N MET A 44 -22.30 10.66 41.72
CA MET A 44 -21.19 10.39 42.62
C MET A 44 -20.06 9.73 41.82
N LEU A 45 -18.95 10.44 41.60
CA LEU A 45 -17.75 9.88 40.96
C LEU A 45 -17.06 8.90 41.94
N SER A 46 -17.51 7.65 41.94
CA SER A 46 -16.75 6.54 42.51
C SER A 46 -15.54 6.27 41.60
N THR A 47 -14.39 6.82 41.97
CA THR A 47 -13.12 6.57 41.28
C THR A 47 -12.62 5.17 41.66
N SER A 48 -13.07 4.16 40.93
CA SER A 48 -12.51 2.80 41.05
C SER A 48 -11.16 2.77 40.33
N GLN A 49 -10.07 2.62 41.07
CA GLN A 49 -8.72 2.49 40.54
C GLN A 49 -8.61 1.16 39.76
N VAL A 50 -8.54 1.22 38.43
CA VAL A 50 -8.30 0.06 37.57
C VAL A 50 -6.79 -0.18 37.50
N ALA A 51 -6.31 -1.22 38.19
CA ALA A 51 -4.93 -1.68 38.06
C ALA A 51 -4.74 -2.39 36.71
N LEU A 52 -4.12 -1.71 35.75
CA LEU A 52 -3.71 -2.31 34.48
C LEU A 52 -2.53 -3.26 34.74
N LYS A 53 -2.79 -4.57 34.79
CA LYS A 53 -1.75 -5.60 34.72
C LYS A 53 -1.15 -5.60 33.30
N TYR A 54 0.06 -5.08 33.17
CA TYR A 54 0.88 -5.24 31.98
C TYR A 54 1.48 -6.65 31.96
N GLU A 55 0.95 -7.53 31.11
CA GLU A 55 1.67 -8.75 30.72
C GLU A 55 2.85 -8.36 29.81
N ARG A 56 4.08 -8.51 30.32
CA ARG A 56 5.28 -8.44 29.50
C ARG A 56 5.29 -9.62 28.54
N LYS A 57 4.89 -9.37 27.29
CA LYS A 57 5.14 -10.29 26.18
C LYS A 57 6.64 -10.34 25.95
N SER A 58 7.27 -11.46 26.30
CA SER A 58 8.67 -11.71 26.02
C SER A 58 8.85 -11.77 24.50
N ASN A 59 9.56 -10.79 23.95
CA ASN A 59 10.08 -10.85 22.59
C ASN A 59 11.11 -11.99 22.54
N LYS A 60 10.67 -13.17 22.11
CA LYS A 60 11.58 -14.23 21.69
C LYS A 60 12.21 -13.74 20.38
N ALA A 61 13.41 -13.20 20.48
CA ALA A 61 14.26 -12.90 19.34
C ALA A 61 14.45 -14.19 18.55
N THR A 62 13.79 -14.28 17.40
CA THR A 62 14.20 -15.18 16.34
C THR A 62 15.42 -14.52 15.71
N GLU A 63 16.60 -15.01 16.08
CA GLU A 63 17.85 -14.78 15.37
C GLU A 63 17.75 -15.46 14.00
N ASP A 64 17.03 -14.84 13.06
CA ASP A 64 17.23 -15.11 11.64
C ASP A 64 18.47 -14.32 11.21
N LEU A 65 19.61 -15.01 11.29
CA LEU A 65 20.86 -14.60 10.65
C LEU A 65 20.68 -14.69 9.13
N ASP A 66 20.01 -13.71 8.53
CA ASP A 66 20.02 -13.52 7.08
C ASP A 66 21.31 -12.77 6.72
N SER A 67 22.32 -13.56 6.38
CA SER A 67 23.62 -13.12 5.87
C SER A 67 23.46 -12.46 4.49
N ASP A 68 23.04 -11.19 4.44
CA ASP A 68 23.04 -10.35 3.22
C ASP A 68 24.40 -9.64 3.08
N ASP A 69 25.48 -10.44 3.05
CA ASP A 69 26.78 -10.00 2.55
C ASP A 69 26.81 -10.35 1.06
N GLU A 70 26.67 -9.33 0.19
CA GLU A 70 27.67 -9.03 -0.85
C GLU A 70 27.15 -8.02 -1.89
N LEU A 71 27.94 -6.94 -2.01
CA LEU A 71 27.99 -5.98 -3.12
C LEU A 71 26.85 -4.97 -3.19
N ASP A 72 26.73 -4.15 -2.14
CA ASP A 72 26.24 -2.77 -2.30
C ASP A 72 27.30 -2.00 -3.10
N ALA A 73 27.30 -2.19 -4.43
CA ALA A 73 28.03 -1.32 -5.33
C ALA A 73 27.52 0.09 -5.06
N GLU A 74 28.35 0.89 -4.39
CA GLU A 74 28.11 2.28 -4.02
C GLU A 74 27.99 3.12 -5.31
N PHE A 75 26.90 2.94 -6.04
CA PHE A 75 26.50 3.81 -7.13
C PHE A 75 26.02 5.10 -6.50
N LYS A 76 26.98 6.00 -6.34
CA LYS A 76 26.87 7.36 -5.84
C LYS A 76 26.14 8.25 -6.86
N ASP A 77 24.89 7.92 -7.18
CA ASP A 77 24.09 8.65 -8.17
C ASP A 77 23.17 9.65 -7.46
N GLU A 78 23.25 10.91 -7.91
CA GLU A 78 22.38 12.07 -7.65
C GLU A 78 21.66 12.16 -6.29
N ARG A 79 21.79 13.30 -5.61
CA ARG A 79 21.22 13.64 -4.28
C ARG A 79 19.76 13.20 -3.98
N ASP A 80 18.96 12.87 -5.00
CA ASP A 80 17.54 12.50 -4.89
C ASP A 80 17.21 11.04 -5.28
N SER A 81 18.20 10.22 -5.65
CA SER A 81 18.01 8.83 -6.07
C SER A 81 18.05 7.87 -4.88
N LYS A 82 17.16 6.87 -4.87
CA LYS A 82 17.19 5.77 -3.89
C LYS A 82 17.00 4.43 -4.55
N VAL A 83 17.89 3.47 -4.27
CA VAL A 83 17.73 2.07 -4.67
C VAL A 83 16.84 1.35 -3.65
N ILE A 84 15.91 0.53 -4.14
CA ILE A 84 14.93 -0.22 -3.35
C ILE A 84 14.90 -1.65 -3.84
N LYS A 85 15.10 -2.60 -2.92
CA LYS A 85 14.84 -4.03 -3.15
C LYS A 85 13.35 -4.29 -2.90
N THR A 86 12.62 -4.85 -3.87
CA THR A 86 11.19 -5.17 -3.72
C THR A 86 10.85 -6.52 -4.32
N ASN A 87 9.94 -7.27 -3.69
CA ASN A 87 9.37 -8.47 -4.27
C ASN A 87 8.10 -8.12 -5.08
N VAL A 88 8.05 -8.54 -6.34
CA VAL A 88 6.87 -8.43 -7.21
C VAL A 88 6.59 -9.78 -7.89
N ASN A 89 5.32 -10.06 -8.15
CA ASN A 89 4.92 -11.30 -8.84
C ASN A 89 5.41 -11.33 -10.30
N SER A 90 5.43 -10.19 -10.99
CA SER A 90 5.91 -10.06 -12.37
C SER A 90 6.43 -8.66 -12.67
N LEU A 91 7.23 -8.51 -13.73
CA LEU A 91 7.77 -7.22 -14.23
C LEU A 91 6.70 -6.36 -14.95
N ARG A 92 5.44 -6.44 -14.52
CA ARG A 92 4.37 -5.59 -15.07
C ARG A 92 4.56 -4.16 -14.62
N ALA A 93 4.44 -3.22 -15.56
CA ALA A 93 4.61 -1.78 -15.28
C ALA A 93 3.76 -1.30 -14.09
N ASP A 94 2.52 -1.76 -13.99
CA ASP A 94 1.59 -1.33 -12.95
C ASP A 94 1.91 -1.88 -11.55
N LEU A 95 2.56 -3.04 -11.47
CA LEU A 95 3.07 -3.60 -10.21
C LEU A 95 4.33 -2.87 -9.77
N LEU A 96 5.24 -2.62 -10.71
CA LEU A 96 6.49 -1.89 -10.47
C LEU A 96 6.22 -0.45 -10.01
N LEU A 97 5.19 0.21 -10.55
CA LEU A 97 4.76 1.53 -10.06
C LEU A 97 4.18 1.49 -8.64
N LYS A 98 3.48 0.41 -8.28
CA LYS A 98 2.97 0.21 -6.92
C LYS A 98 4.11 -0.01 -5.93
N SER A 99 5.00 -0.96 -6.19
CA SER A 99 6.10 -1.32 -5.27
C SER A 99 7.23 -0.29 -5.27
N GLY A 100 7.61 0.24 -6.43
CA GLY A 100 8.69 1.21 -6.58
C GLY A 100 8.33 2.59 -6.03
N LEU A 101 7.26 3.22 -6.54
CA LEU A 101 6.85 4.56 -6.11
C LEU A 101 5.99 4.56 -4.84
N GLY A 102 5.53 3.41 -4.38
CA GLY A 102 4.60 3.31 -3.24
C GLY A 102 3.22 3.89 -3.57
N MET A 103 2.81 3.88 -4.84
CA MET A 103 1.49 4.39 -5.22
C MET A 103 0.39 3.36 -4.93
N ALA A 104 -0.74 3.85 -4.42
CA ALA A 104 -1.94 3.03 -4.31
C ALA A 104 -2.39 2.54 -5.69
N ARG A 105 -2.96 1.33 -5.73
CA ARG A 105 -3.42 0.68 -6.96
C ARG A 105 -4.35 1.58 -7.78
N ASN A 106 -5.32 2.19 -7.11
CA ASN A 106 -6.30 3.09 -7.70
C ASN A 106 -5.63 4.32 -8.32
N LYS A 107 -4.58 4.86 -7.68
CA LYS A 107 -3.83 6.01 -8.21
C LYS A 107 -3.07 5.64 -9.49
N VAL A 108 -2.47 4.44 -9.54
CA VAL A 108 -1.81 3.95 -10.75
C VAL A 108 -2.81 3.84 -11.91
N GLU A 109 -4.02 3.35 -11.63
CA GLU A 109 -5.12 3.26 -12.61
C GLU A 109 -5.57 4.61 -13.12
N LEU A 110 -5.83 5.57 -12.23
CA LEU A 110 -6.20 6.93 -12.61
C LEU A 110 -5.12 7.58 -13.50
N ASN A 111 -3.84 7.45 -13.13
CA ASN A 111 -2.73 7.96 -13.93
C ASN A 111 -2.65 7.32 -15.32
N PHE A 112 -2.99 6.04 -15.42
CA PHE A 112 -3.02 5.34 -16.70
C PHE A 112 -4.10 5.93 -17.62
N TYR A 113 -5.32 6.09 -17.10
CA TYR A 113 -6.43 6.69 -17.87
C TYR A 113 -6.18 8.16 -18.22
N GLU A 114 -5.62 8.94 -17.30
CA GLU A 114 -5.18 10.32 -17.54
C GLU A 114 -3.95 10.42 -18.46
N SER A 115 -3.45 9.29 -18.97
CA SER A 115 -2.31 9.26 -19.89
C SER A 115 -1.05 9.92 -19.31
N LYS A 116 -0.82 9.81 -18.00
CA LYS A 116 0.33 10.38 -17.27
C LYS A 116 1.55 9.47 -17.18
N ILE A 117 1.41 8.21 -17.59
CA ILE A 117 2.50 7.22 -17.51
C ILE A 117 3.25 7.16 -18.85
N ARG A 118 4.58 7.21 -18.78
CA ARG A 118 5.49 7.02 -19.92
C ARG A 118 6.45 5.88 -19.61
N VAL A 119 6.79 5.08 -20.61
CA VAL A 119 7.84 4.05 -20.54
C VAL A 119 8.87 4.39 -21.61
N ASN A 120 10.13 4.59 -21.23
CA ASN A 120 11.21 5.02 -22.12
C ASN A 120 10.79 6.25 -22.98
N GLY A 121 10.13 7.21 -22.35
CA GLY A 121 9.58 8.42 -23.00
C GLY A 121 8.34 8.23 -23.88
N LYS A 122 7.83 7.01 -24.05
CA LYS A 122 6.64 6.72 -24.88
C LYS A 122 5.38 6.57 -24.03
N LYS A 123 4.24 7.00 -24.54
CA LYS A 123 2.93 6.82 -23.89
C LYS A 123 2.62 5.33 -23.70
N LEU A 124 2.30 4.96 -22.45
CA LEU A 124 1.90 3.61 -22.12
C LEU A 124 0.52 3.30 -22.71
N GLN A 125 0.45 2.35 -23.65
CA GLN A 125 -0.79 2.01 -24.36
C GLN A 125 -1.66 1.01 -23.58
N LYS A 126 -1.04 0.01 -22.95
CA LYS A 126 -1.72 -1.01 -22.15
C LYS A 126 -1.26 -0.89 -20.70
N LYS A 127 -2.18 -1.05 -19.75
CA LYS A 127 -1.86 -0.93 -18.31
C LYS A 127 -0.77 -1.91 -17.87
N SER A 128 -0.84 -3.12 -18.40
CA SER A 128 -0.02 -4.24 -17.96
C SER A 128 0.87 -4.76 -19.08
N VAL A 129 1.79 -3.90 -19.47
CA VAL A 129 2.92 -4.25 -20.31
C VAL A 129 3.98 -4.91 -19.43
N GLN A 130 4.56 -6.01 -19.91
CA GLN A 130 5.76 -6.57 -19.30
C GLN A 130 6.97 -5.73 -19.71
N LEU A 131 7.78 -5.37 -18.73
CA LEU A 131 8.99 -4.59 -18.91
C LEU A 131 10.24 -5.45 -18.75
N GLN A 132 11.35 -4.94 -19.24
CA GLN A 132 12.66 -5.58 -19.15
C GLN A 132 13.59 -4.80 -18.21
N VAL A 133 14.66 -5.46 -17.77
CA VAL A 133 15.71 -4.80 -16.99
C VAL A 133 16.34 -3.69 -17.83
N GLY A 134 16.52 -2.51 -17.22
CA GLY A 134 16.99 -1.30 -17.90
C GLY A 134 15.88 -0.34 -18.36
N ASP A 135 14.61 -0.77 -18.39
CA ASP A 135 13.51 0.13 -18.73
C ASP A 135 13.29 1.21 -17.65
N GLU A 136 12.93 2.40 -18.11
CA GLU A 136 12.52 3.53 -17.27
C GLU A 136 11.02 3.80 -17.39
N ILE A 137 10.38 3.99 -16.23
CA ILE A 137 8.95 4.27 -16.11
C ILE A 137 8.79 5.62 -15.44
N ASP A 138 8.12 6.54 -16.13
CA ASP A 138 7.83 7.87 -15.64
C ASP A 138 6.34 8.04 -15.35
N VAL A 139 6.07 8.72 -14.24
CA VAL A 139 4.73 9.19 -13.88
C VAL A 139 4.77 10.69 -13.75
N ILE A 140 4.06 11.35 -14.65
CA ILE A 140 3.93 12.80 -14.70
C ILE A 140 3.03 13.25 -13.54
N ARG A 141 3.56 14.14 -12.68
CA ARG A 141 2.79 14.76 -11.60
C ARG A 141 2.08 16.01 -12.10
N GLY A 142 2.75 16.79 -12.94
CA GLY A 142 2.24 18.01 -13.55
C GLY A 142 3.37 18.90 -14.06
N PHE A 143 3.04 20.13 -14.43
CA PHE A 143 4.03 21.16 -14.72
C PHE A 143 4.67 21.68 -13.44
N SER A 144 5.93 22.13 -13.54
CA SER A 144 6.59 22.79 -12.42
C SER A 144 6.00 24.17 -12.18
N GLN A 145 5.81 24.53 -10.92
CA GLN A 145 5.32 25.86 -10.53
C GLN A 145 6.37 26.95 -10.82
N THR A 146 7.65 26.59 -10.79
CA THR A 146 8.76 27.51 -11.06
C THR A 146 9.00 27.70 -12.56
N ASN A 147 8.93 26.60 -13.33
CA ASN A 147 9.22 26.57 -14.76
C ASN A 147 8.08 25.85 -15.51
N PRO A 148 7.09 26.58 -16.06
CA PRO A 148 5.92 25.95 -16.69
C PRO A 148 6.26 25.16 -17.97
N SER A 149 7.46 25.33 -18.52
CA SER A 149 7.97 24.51 -19.64
C SER A 149 8.38 23.09 -19.22
N HIS A 150 8.71 22.90 -17.95
CA HIS A 150 9.22 21.64 -17.42
C HIS A 150 8.14 20.86 -16.69
N LEU A 151 8.26 19.54 -16.72
CA LEU A 151 7.41 18.61 -16.01
C LEU A 151 8.09 18.14 -14.74
N VAL A 152 7.30 18.00 -13.69
CA VAL A 152 7.69 17.26 -12.48
C VAL A 152 7.24 15.81 -12.67
N VAL A 153 8.19 14.89 -12.68
CA VAL A 153 7.96 13.46 -12.87
C VAL A 153 8.51 12.63 -11.71
N ALA A 154 7.91 11.47 -11.50
CA ALA A 154 8.47 10.43 -10.66
C ALA A 154 8.94 9.28 -11.56
N ARG A 155 10.23 8.94 -11.49
CA ARG A 155 10.88 7.92 -12.33
C ARG A 155 11.21 6.67 -11.53
N VAL A 156 11.01 5.51 -12.14
CA VAL A 156 11.51 4.22 -11.66
C VAL A 156 12.31 3.57 -12.77
N VAL A 157 13.55 3.19 -12.48
CA VAL A 157 14.42 2.45 -13.39
C VAL A 157 14.63 1.04 -12.82
N ILE A 158 14.51 0.03 -13.66
CA ILE A 158 14.73 -1.37 -13.28
C ILE A 158 16.21 -1.67 -13.40
N LEU A 159 16.91 -1.90 -12.29
CA LEU A 159 18.35 -2.18 -12.30
C LEU A 159 18.64 -3.67 -12.50
N SER A 160 17.94 -4.53 -11.76
CA SER A 160 18.08 -5.97 -11.86
C SER A 160 16.79 -6.68 -11.44
N ALA A 161 16.59 -7.89 -11.94
CA ALA A 161 15.50 -8.79 -11.55
C ALA A 161 16.08 -10.19 -11.33
N GLY A 162 15.93 -10.71 -10.11
CA GLY A 162 16.28 -12.07 -9.73
C GLY A 162 15.02 -12.89 -9.46
N GLU A 163 15.03 -14.16 -9.87
CA GLU A 163 13.94 -15.10 -9.62
C GLU A 163 14.04 -15.69 -8.20
N ARG A 164 12.89 -15.84 -7.54
CA ARG A 164 12.73 -16.47 -6.22
C ARG A 164 11.52 -17.40 -6.26
N GLU A 165 11.45 -18.35 -5.33
CA GLU A 165 10.36 -19.34 -5.25
C GLU A 165 8.96 -18.69 -5.24
N ASP A 166 8.80 -17.55 -4.56
CA ASP A 166 7.52 -16.84 -4.41
C ASP A 166 7.34 -15.62 -5.35
N GLY A 167 8.19 -15.45 -6.37
CA GLY A 167 8.09 -14.35 -7.33
C GLY A 167 9.44 -13.80 -7.79
N LEU A 168 9.49 -12.50 -8.09
CA LEU A 168 10.71 -11.83 -8.55
C LEU A 168 11.20 -10.83 -7.49
N ASN A 169 12.47 -10.94 -7.11
CA ASN A 169 13.15 -9.90 -6.37
C ASN A 169 13.74 -8.88 -7.35
N VAL A 170 13.26 -7.64 -7.30
CA VAL A 170 13.61 -6.59 -8.26
C VAL A 170 14.29 -5.46 -7.53
N HIS A 171 15.45 -5.04 -8.04
CA HIS A 171 16.15 -3.84 -7.59
C HIS A 171 15.73 -2.67 -8.47
N LEU A 172 15.11 -1.66 -7.84
CA LEU A 172 14.56 -0.50 -8.50
C LEU A 172 15.30 0.75 -8.05
N ARG A 173 15.74 1.59 -9.00
CA ARG A 173 16.16 2.95 -8.69
C ARG A 173 14.96 3.89 -8.79
N ARG A 174 14.71 4.62 -7.72
CA ARG A 174 13.56 5.52 -7.58
C ARG A 174 14.00 6.97 -7.54
N TYR A 175 13.30 7.80 -8.30
CA TYR A 175 13.30 9.26 -8.22
C TYR A 175 11.86 9.72 -7.92
N LYS A 176 11.63 10.33 -6.74
CA LYS A 176 10.28 10.74 -6.35
C LYS A 176 9.82 12.02 -7.04
N SER A 177 10.75 12.93 -7.29
CA SER A 177 10.52 14.22 -7.91
C SER A 177 11.75 14.58 -8.72
N MET A 178 11.59 14.61 -10.04
CA MET A 178 12.62 15.02 -10.99
C MET A 178 12.00 16.01 -11.96
N LEU A 179 12.78 17.03 -12.31
CA LEU A 179 12.41 18.00 -13.35
C LEU A 179 12.93 17.50 -14.69
N ILE A 180 12.03 17.39 -15.66
CA ILE A 180 12.39 17.07 -17.05
C ILE A 180 11.72 18.04 -18.01
N GLU A 181 12.25 18.15 -19.21
CA GLU A 181 11.56 18.84 -20.30
C GLU A 181 10.33 18.04 -20.77
N ASN A 182 9.39 18.72 -21.42
CA ASN A 182 8.22 18.04 -21.97
C ASN A 182 8.62 17.10 -23.11
N TYR A 183 7.98 15.93 -23.16
CA TYR A 183 8.21 14.92 -24.20
C TYR A 183 7.87 15.45 -25.60
N ALA A 184 8.61 14.99 -26.61
CA ALA A 184 8.41 15.43 -27.98
C ALA A 184 7.21 14.75 -28.68
N GLY A 185 6.60 15.48 -29.62
CA GLY A 185 5.62 14.96 -30.58
C GLY A 185 4.36 14.38 -29.94
N ALA A 186 3.96 13.18 -30.38
CA ALA A 186 2.75 12.50 -29.94
C ALA A 186 2.78 12.07 -28.46
N ASN A 187 3.95 12.06 -27.83
CA ASN A 187 4.10 11.68 -26.41
C ASN A 187 4.05 12.88 -25.46
N SER A 188 4.00 14.10 -26.00
CA SER A 188 3.90 15.35 -25.23
C SER A 188 2.77 15.28 -24.22
N TYR A 189 3.04 15.79 -23.02
CA TYR A 189 2.02 15.94 -22.01
C TYR A 189 1.32 17.27 -22.23
N LYS A 190 0.00 17.20 -22.44
CA LYS A 190 -0.90 18.33 -22.48
C LYS A 190 -1.79 18.20 -21.25
N SER A 191 -1.78 19.20 -20.37
CA SER A 191 -2.81 19.27 -19.34
C SER A 191 -4.15 19.35 -20.05
N SER A 192 -5.07 18.44 -19.74
CA SER A 192 -6.47 18.62 -20.09
C SER A 192 -6.94 19.88 -19.37
N GLU A 193 -7.07 21.00 -20.07
CA GLU A 193 -7.93 22.08 -19.60
C GLU A 193 -9.30 21.46 -19.30
N HIS A 194 -9.84 21.78 -18.13
CA HIS A 194 -11.18 21.35 -17.76
C HIS A 194 -12.16 22.04 -18.70
N THR A 195 -12.62 21.35 -19.75
CA THR A 195 -13.80 21.78 -20.50
C THR A 195 -14.96 21.69 -19.53
N VAL A 196 -15.31 22.83 -18.94
CA VAL A 196 -16.55 23.02 -18.19
C VAL A 196 -17.67 22.82 -19.22
N HIS A 197 -18.32 21.66 -19.16
CA HIS A 197 -19.52 21.36 -19.94
C HIS A 197 -20.72 22.11 -19.38
#